data_AF-A0A399XPI7-F1
#
_entry.id   AF-A0A399XPI7-F1
#
_cell.length_a   1.000
_cell.length_b   1.000
_cell.length_c   1.000
_cell.angle_alpha   90.00
_cell.angle_beta   90.00
_cell.angle_gamma   90.00
#
_symmetry.space_group_name_H-M   'P 1'
#
loop_
_entity.id
_entity.type
_entity.pdbx_description
1 polymer ?
#
loop_
_entity_poly.entity_id
_entity_poly.type
_entity_poly.pdbx_seq_one_letter_code
_entity_poly.pdbx_strand_id
1 'polypeptide(L)'
;MEIMLFGLLWVLIAVVGLGGFVLWVVAIVELVRYNDFVWWASGKDKTTWLLVVILVGWLGAIIYWFSARPALREAQQWVEVYGRDYLAQYGYGGPGVFGPGGYQAPPPGSYPPPGSYPPPGSYPPPGSYPPPGGYQAPPPGAGPPRPPDRSEAPDDGPG
;
A
#
# COMPACT_ATOMS: atom_id res chain seq x y z
N MET A 1 -53.65 8.57 -5.14
CA MET A 1 -52.54 7.62 -5.44
C MET A 1 -51.27 8.37 -5.87
N GLU A 2 -51.36 9.43 -6.69
CA GLU A 2 -50.19 10.17 -7.21
C GLU A 2 -49.30 10.81 -6.12
N ILE A 3 -49.89 11.45 -5.10
CA ILE A 3 -49.13 12.06 -3.99
C ILE A 3 -48.30 11.01 -3.23
N MET A 4 -48.84 9.79 -3.07
CA MET A 4 -48.13 8.70 -2.39
C MET A 4 -46.95 8.18 -3.22
N LEU A 5 -47.11 8.05 -4.54
CA LEU A 5 -46.03 7.66 -5.45
C LEU A 5 -44.91 8.71 -5.48
N PHE A 6 -45.27 9.99 -5.50
CA PHE A 6 -44.29 11.08 -5.44
C PHE A 6 -43.52 11.07 -4.11
N GLY A 7 -44.22 10.89 -2.98
CA GLY A 7 -43.59 10.75 -1.67
C GLY A 7 -42.63 9.55 -1.60
N LEU A 8 -43.07 8.38 -2.10
CA LEU A 8 -42.24 7.17 -2.14
C LEU A 8 -40.97 7.37 -2.97
N LEU A 9 -41.08 8.01 -4.14
CA LEU A 9 -39.95 8.30 -5.01
C LEU A 9 -38.92 9.19 -4.31
N TRP A 10 -39.36 10.25 -3.62
CA TRP A 10 -38.46 11.12 -2.85
C TRP A 10 -37.76 10.39 -1.72
N VAL A 11 -38.48 9.53 -0.99
CA VAL A 11 -37.87 8.69 0.05
C VAL A 11 -36.84 7.75 -0.55
N LEU A 12 -37.14 7.10 -1.68
CA LEU A 12 -36.19 6.24 -2.37
C LEU A 12 -34.92 6.99 -2.80
N ILE A 13 -35.09 8.17 -3.40
CA ILE A 13 -33.95 9.03 -3.79
C ILE A 13 -33.15 9.45 -2.57
N ALA A 14 -33.80 9.82 -1.47
CA ALA A 14 -33.12 10.18 -0.22
C ALA A 14 -32.33 9.00 0.36
N VAL A 15 -32.90 7.79 0.36
CA VAL A 15 -32.23 6.58 0.85
C VAL A 15 -31.04 6.21 -0.05
N VAL A 16 -31.20 6.26 -1.37
CA VAL A 16 -30.11 5.97 -2.32
C VAL A 16 -29.03 7.04 -2.23
N GLY A 17 -29.39 8.31 -2.12
CA GLY A 17 -28.45 9.42 -1.97
C GLY A 17 -27.66 9.32 -0.67
N LEU A 18 -28.33 9.06 0.45
CA LEU A 18 -27.67 8.89 1.75
C LEU A 18 -26.80 7.64 1.78
N GLY A 19 -27.30 6.51 1.27
CA GLY A 19 -26.54 5.26 1.17
C GLY A 19 -25.30 5.40 0.28
N GLY A 20 -25.44 6.04 -0.88
CA GLY A 20 -24.33 6.35 -1.78
C GLY A 20 -23.31 7.28 -1.13
N PHE A 21 -23.76 8.28 -0.36
CA PHE A 21 -22.87 9.18 0.36
C PHE A 21 -22.07 8.47 1.46
N VAL A 22 -22.71 7.63 2.27
CA VAL A 22 -22.03 6.82 3.30
C VAL A 22 -21.00 5.90 2.64
N LEU A 23 -21.37 5.22 1.55
CA LEU A 23 -20.47 4.38 0.77
C LEU A 23 -19.26 5.16 0.24
N TRP A 24 -19.48 6.39 -0.24
CA TRP A 24 -18.41 7.27 -0.74
C TRP A 24 -17.40 7.64 0.35
N VAL A 25 -17.88 8.05 1.53
CA VAL A 25 -17.00 8.38 2.67
C VAL A 25 -16.20 7.17 3.12
N VAL A 26 -16.83 6.00 3.23
CA VAL A 26 -16.14 4.75 3.58
C VAL A 26 -15.05 4.43 2.56
N ALA A 27 -15.33 4.57 1.26
CA ALA A 27 -14.33 4.33 0.22
C ALA A 27 -13.12 5.26 0.34
N ILE A 28 -13.33 6.55 0.62
CA ILE A 28 -12.23 7.51 0.84
C ILE A 28 -11.41 7.11 2.07
N VAL A 29 -12.06 6.80 3.19
CA VAL A 29 -11.38 6.39 4.42
C VAL A 29 -10.55 5.13 4.18
N GLU A 30 -11.07 4.15 3.45
CA GLU A 30 -10.32 2.94 3.09
C GLU A 30 -9.09 3.29 2.24
N LEU A 31 -9.27 4.11 1.20
CA LEU A 31 -8.20 4.56 0.29
C LEU A 31 -7.04 5.25 1.01
N VAL A 32 -7.35 6.11 1.96
CA VAL A 32 -6.34 6.87 2.74
C VAL A 32 -5.65 5.97 3.77
N ARG A 33 -6.35 4.97 4.32
CA ARG A 33 -5.78 4.01 5.28
C ARG A 33 -4.81 3.03 4.65
N TYR A 34 -4.96 2.69 3.36
CA TYR A 34 -3.99 1.84 2.69
C TYR A 34 -2.63 2.54 2.57
N ASN A 35 -1.60 1.84 3.05
CA ASN A 35 -0.21 2.26 2.93
C ASN A 35 0.20 2.32 1.44
N ASP A 36 1.05 3.29 1.09
CA ASP A 36 1.54 3.52 -0.27
C ASP A 36 2.27 2.27 -0.83
N PHE A 37 2.87 1.46 0.04
CA PHE A 37 3.47 0.18 -0.34
C PHE A 37 2.47 -0.83 -0.91
N VAL A 38 1.25 -0.89 -0.35
CA VAL A 38 0.18 -1.79 -0.83
C VAL A 38 -0.30 -1.33 -2.21
N TRP A 39 -0.40 -0.01 -2.42
CA TRP A 39 -0.74 0.57 -3.72
C TRP A 39 0.32 0.25 -4.77
N TRP A 40 1.59 0.45 -4.43
CA TRP A 40 2.71 0.08 -5.29
C TRP A 40 2.70 -1.42 -5.63
N ALA A 41 2.53 -2.30 -4.63
CA ALA A 41 2.45 -3.75 -4.82
C ALA A 41 1.26 -4.16 -5.72
N SER A 42 0.14 -3.44 -5.66
CA SER A 42 -1.01 -3.67 -6.54
C SER A 42 -0.82 -3.16 -7.99
N GLY A 43 0.26 -2.44 -8.27
CA GLY A 43 0.52 -1.81 -9.57
C GLY A 43 -0.45 -0.67 -9.90
N LYS A 44 -1.09 -0.06 -8.89
CA LYS A 44 -2.06 1.02 -9.05
C LYS A 44 -1.58 2.28 -8.33
N ASP A 45 -1.73 3.43 -8.96
CA ASP A 45 -1.40 4.71 -8.35
C ASP A 45 -2.49 5.16 -7.35
N LYS A 46 -2.10 5.35 -6.09
CA LYS A 46 -2.99 5.83 -5.02
C LYS A 46 -3.64 7.15 -5.37
N THR A 47 -2.85 8.12 -5.85
CA THR A 47 -3.32 9.46 -6.20
C THR A 47 -4.37 9.43 -7.30
N THR A 48 -4.16 8.60 -8.31
CA THR A 48 -5.10 8.43 -9.43
C THR A 48 -6.43 7.88 -8.93
N TRP A 49 -6.41 6.81 -8.11
CA TRP A 49 -7.63 6.25 -7.55
C TRP A 49 -8.33 7.16 -6.56
N LEU A 50 -7.58 7.92 -5.76
CA LEU A 50 -8.13 8.91 -4.85
C LEU A 50 -8.84 10.04 -5.61
N LEU A 51 -8.22 10.53 -6.69
CA LEU A 51 -8.85 11.53 -7.58
C LEU A 51 -10.12 10.99 -8.23
N VAL A 52 -10.12 9.76 -8.74
CA VAL A 52 -11.31 9.13 -9.33
C VAL A 52 -12.45 9.06 -8.32
N VAL A 53 -12.19 8.62 -7.08
CA VAL A 53 -13.24 8.53 -6.05
C VAL A 53 -13.75 9.91 -5.63
N ILE A 54 -12.87 10.90 -5.49
CA ILE A 54 -13.27 12.25 -5.06
C ILE A 54 -14.07 12.97 -6.16
N LEU A 55 -13.60 12.93 -7.41
CA LEU A 55 -14.22 13.68 -8.52
C LEU A 55 -15.53 13.05 -8.99
N VAL A 56 -15.61 11.71 -9.00
CA VAL A 56 -16.79 10.98 -9.50
C VAL A 56 -17.83 10.75 -8.39
N GLY A 57 -17.46 10.94 -7.12
CA GLY A 57 -18.37 10.81 -5.99
C GLY A 57 -18.75 9.35 -5.70
N TRP A 58 -20.02 9.12 -5.35
CA TRP A 58 -20.51 7.78 -4.98
C TRP A 58 -20.39 6.75 -6.12
N LEU A 59 -20.46 7.18 -7.38
CA LEU A 59 -20.20 6.31 -8.53
C LEU A 59 -18.72 5.87 -8.58
N GLY A 60 -17.79 6.77 -8.27
CA GLY A 60 -16.37 6.45 -8.17
C GLY A 60 -16.09 5.44 -7.06
N ALA A 61 -16.80 5.55 -5.94
CA ALA A 61 -16.71 4.60 -4.85
C ALA A 61 -17.25 3.20 -5.20
N ILE A 62 -18.32 3.11 -6.02
CA ILE A 62 -18.79 1.83 -6.57
C ILE A 62 -17.73 1.20 -7.49
N ILE A 63 -17.16 1.99 -8.41
CA ILE A 63 -16.11 1.51 -9.33
C ILE A 63 -14.89 1.02 -8.54
N TYR A 64 -14.47 1.78 -7.52
CA TYR A 64 -13.41 1.40 -6.60
C TYR A 64 -13.67 0.04 -5.94
N TRP A 65 -14.90 -0.18 -5.48
CA TRP A 65 -15.27 -1.41 -4.76
C TRP A 65 -15.10 -2.66 -5.63
N PHE A 66 -15.49 -2.59 -6.90
CA PHE A 66 -15.39 -3.74 -7.80
C PHE A 66 -14.03 -3.89 -8.50
N SER A 67 -13.27 -2.80 -8.69
CA SER A 67 -12.04 -2.82 -9.49
C SER A 67 -10.75 -2.72 -8.68
N ALA A 68 -10.63 -1.73 -7.79
CA ALA A 68 -9.39 -1.49 -7.05
C ALA A 68 -9.30 -2.34 -5.79
N ARG A 69 -10.41 -2.46 -5.07
CA ARG A 69 -10.48 -3.17 -3.79
C ARG A 69 -10.00 -4.62 -3.81
N PRO A 70 -10.39 -5.49 -4.76
CA PRO A 70 -9.89 -6.87 -4.76
C PRO A 70 -8.36 -6.92 -4.94
N ALA A 71 -7.81 -6.14 -5.86
CA ALA A 71 -6.37 -6.06 -6.09
C ALA A 71 -5.59 -5.54 -4.87
N LEU A 72 -6.14 -4.56 -4.14
CA LEU A 72 -5.52 -4.04 -2.92
C LEU A 72 -5.52 -5.07 -1.78
N ARG A 73 -6.57 -5.90 -1.69
CA ARG A 73 -6.63 -6.97 -0.69
C ARG A 73 -5.63 -8.08 -0.97
N GLU A 74 -5.48 -8.47 -2.23
CA GLU A 74 -4.47 -9.45 -2.65
C GLU A 74 -3.06 -8.92 -2.37
N ALA A 75 -2.80 -7.65 -2.75
CA ALA A 75 -1.54 -6.99 -2.44
C ALA A 75 -1.31 -6.91 -0.92
N GLN A 76 -2.33 -6.57 -0.12
CA GLN A 76 -2.20 -6.53 1.34
C GLN A 76 -1.85 -7.90 1.91
N GLN A 77 -2.50 -8.97 1.47
CA GLN A 77 -2.20 -10.33 1.91
C GLN A 77 -0.77 -10.73 1.55
N TRP A 78 -0.32 -10.40 0.34
CA TRP A 78 1.06 -10.64 -0.07
C TRP A 78 2.06 -9.85 0.80
N VAL A 79 1.76 -8.59 1.12
CA VAL A 79 2.59 -7.76 1.99
C VAL A 79 2.62 -8.30 3.42
N GLU A 80 1.51 -8.84 3.92
CA GLU A 80 1.46 -9.45 5.25
C GLU A 80 2.30 -10.73 5.32
N VAL A 81 2.27 -11.56 4.28
CA VAL A 81 3.00 -12.85 4.24
C VAL A 81 4.47 -12.66 3.87
N TYR A 82 4.77 -11.91 2.81
CA TYR A 82 6.12 -11.79 2.23
C TYR A 82 6.76 -10.42 2.48
N GLY A 83 5.95 -9.40 2.72
CA GLY A 83 6.43 -8.03 2.88
C GLY A 83 7.31 -7.86 4.10
N ARG A 84 7.13 -8.65 5.17
CA ARG A 84 8.00 -8.59 6.35
C ARG A 84 9.46 -8.90 6.02
N ASP A 85 9.68 -9.91 5.18
CA ASP A 85 11.02 -10.34 4.74
C ASP A 85 11.54 -9.47 3.60
N TYR A 86 10.67 -9.10 2.65
CA TYR A 86 11.02 -8.19 1.55
C TYR A 86 11.45 -6.80 2.07
N LEU A 87 10.71 -6.20 2.99
CA LEU A 87 11.04 -4.87 3.53
C LEU A 87 12.33 -4.89 4.39
N ALA A 88 12.59 -6.00 5.07
CA ALA A 88 13.87 -6.23 5.77
C ALA A 88 15.04 -6.35 4.78
N GLN A 89 14.83 -7.03 3.65
CA GLN A 89 15.84 -7.22 2.60
C GLN A 89 16.16 -5.93 1.84
N TYR A 90 15.16 -5.08 1.56
CA TYR A 90 15.35 -3.80 0.85
C TYR A 90 15.64 -2.61 1.77
N GLY A 91 15.87 -2.84 3.07
CA GLY A 91 16.26 -1.78 4.02
C GLY A 91 15.16 -0.74 4.32
N TYR A 92 13.93 -0.97 3.85
CA TYR A 92 12.78 -0.12 4.13
C TYR A 92 12.08 -0.45 5.46
N GLY A 93 12.45 -1.54 6.12
CA GLY A 93 11.89 -1.96 7.40
C GLY A 93 12.95 -2.52 8.33
N GLY A 94 13.54 -1.67 9.17
CA GLY A 94 14.09 -2.15 10.44
C GLY A 94 12.96 -2.70 11.32
N PRO A 95 13.23 -3.67 12.21
CA PRO A 95 12.23 -4.23 13.12
C PRO A 95 11.64 -3.10 13.99
N GLY A 96 10.43 -2.64 13.64
CA GLY A 96 9.74 -1.53 14.32
C GLY A 96 8.96 -0.56 13.40
N VAL A 97 9.13 -0.60 12.08
CA VAL A 97 8.56 0.44 11.18
C VAL A 97 7.11 0.17 10.74
N PHE A 98 6.61 -1.06 10.85
CA PHE A 98 5.28 -1.45 10.33
C PHE A 98 4.35 -2.02 11.43
N GLY A 99 4.30 -1.38 12.59
CA GLY A 99 3.23 -1.62 13.54
C GLY A 99 1.88 -1.08 13.00
N PRO A 100 0.72 -1.62 13.46
CA PRO A 100 -0.62 -1.23 13.00
C PRO A 100 -1.07 0.20 13.41
N GLY A 101 -0.14 1.15 13.56
CA GLY A 101 -0.36 2.47 14.13
C GLY A 101 0.54 3.56 13.55
N GLY A 102 0.57 3.72 12.22
CA GLY A 102 1.21 4.84 11.55
C GLY A 102 2.75 4.84 11.60
N TYR A 103 3.36 5.75 10.84
CA TYR A 103 4.81 5.96 10.76
C TYR A 103 5.39 6.20 12.17
N GLN A 104 5.90 5.17 12.83
CA GLN A 104 6.67 5.35 14.05
C GLN A 104 8.01 5.97 13.66
N ALA A 105 8.30 7.14 14.25
CA ALA A 105 9.61 7.75 14.18
C ALA A 105 10.67 6.73 14.60
N PRO A 106 11.85 6.70 13.94
CA PRO A 106 12.91 5.76 14.29
C PRO A 106 13.24 5.90 15.79
N PRO A 107 13.50 4.77 16.48
CA PRO A 107 13.76 4.77 17.92
C PRO A 107 14.91 5.74 18.25
N PRO A 108 14.79 6.56 19.31
CA PRO A 108 15.87 7.43 19.76
C PRO A 108 17.11 6.58 20.07
N GLY A 109 18.16 6.70 19.24
CA GLY A 109 19.39 5.90 19.38
C GLY A 109 19.99 5.38 18.07
N SER A 110 19.30 5.53 16.93
CA SER A 110 19.83 5.14 15.61
C SER A 110 20.77 6.16 14.95
N TYR A 111 21.19 7.20 15.70
CA TYR A 111 22.24 8.12 15.23
C TYR A 111 23.60 7.57 15.66
N PRO A 112 24.57 7.41 14.72
CA PRO A 112 25.94 7.12 15.10
C PRO A 112 26.44 8.23 16.05
N PRO A 113 27.12 7.88 17.16
CA PRO A 113 27.52 8.87 18.16
C PRO A 113 28.43 9.94 17.54
N PRO A 114 28.30 11.22 17.94
CA PRO A 114 29.21 12.28 17.49
C PRO A 114 30.65 11.90 17.84
N GLY A 115 31.47 11.65 16.82
CA GLY A 115 32.86 11.20 16.98
C GLY A 115 33.19 9.87 16.31
N SER A 116 32.21 9.12 15.78
CA SER A 116 32.46 7.90 15.00
C SER A 116 32.76 8.19 13.51
N TYR A 117 33.29 9.37 13.20
CA TYR A 117 33.81 9.66 11.86
C TYR A 117 35.23 9.08 11.77
N PRO A 118 35.52 8.23 10.77
CA PRO A 118 36.88 7.81 10.51
C PRO A 118 37.78 9.04 10.31
N PRO A 119 39.00 9.06 10.88
CA PRO A 119 39.92 10.19 10.73
C PRO A 119 40.21 10.49 9.24
N PRO A 120 40.42 11.75 8.86
CA PRO A 120 40.76 12.12 7.48
C PRO A 120 42.01 11.34 7.03
N GLY A 121 41.85 10.43 6.08
CA GLY A 121 42.92 9.55 5.58
C GLY A 121 42.70 8.05 5.77
N SER A 122 41.71 7.62 6.56
CA SER A 122 41.32 6.20 6.65
C SER A 122 40.20 5.84 5.68
N TYR A 123 40.17 6.47 4.51
CA TYR A 123 39.36 5.97 3.41
C TYR A 123 40.03 4.72 2.84
N PRO A 124 39.31 3.60 2.73
CA PRO A 124 39.80 2.46 1.99
C PRO A 124 40.16 2.91 0.56
N PRO A 125 41.28 2.45 -0.04
CA PRO A 125 41.61 2.78 -1.42
C PRO A 125 40.42 2.44 -2.35
N PRO A 126 40.18 3.23 -3.41
CA PRO A 126 39.13 2.95 -4.38
C PRO A 126 39.19 1.48 -4.83
N GLY A 127 38.15 0.70 -4.52
CA GLY A 127 38.09 -0.75 -4.80
C GLY A 127 38.15 -1.70 -3.61
N SER A 128 38.31 -1.20 -2.37
CA SER A 128 38.36 -2.04 -1.14
C SER A 128 37.06 -2.03 -0.33
N TYR A 129 35.99 -1.44 -0.86
CA TYR A 129 34.66 -1.72 -0.35
C TYR A 129 34.34 -3.19 -0.70
N PRO A 130 33.91 -4.03 0.27
CA PRO A 130 33.23 -5.26 -0.09
C PRO A 130 32.08 -4.87 -1.04
N PRO A 131 31.83 -5.63 -2.12
CA PRO A 131 30.70 -5.34 -2.99
C PRO A 131 29.48 -5.18 -2.08
N PRO A 132 28.72 -4.07 -2.19
CA PRO A 132 27.47 -3.93 -1.48
C PRO A 132 26.69 -5.22 -1.76
N GLY A 133 26.40 -6.02 -0.73
CA GLY A 133 25.76 -7.32 -0.89
C GLY A 133 24.62 -7.15 -1.88
N GLY A 134 24.76 -7.79 -3.05
CA GLY A 134 24.26 -7.31 -4.33
C GLY A 134 22.96 -6.52 -4.27
N TYR A 135 23.04 -5.21 -4.06
CA TYR A 135 21.93 -4.31 -4.34
C TYR A 135 21.87 -4.19 -5.86
N GLN A 136 21.34 -5.23 -6.53
CA GLN A 136 20.67 -4.98 -7.79
C GLN A 136 19.46 -4.13 -7.43
N ALA A 137 19.63 -2.81 -7.60
CA ALA A 137 18.48 -1.94 -7.76
C ALA A 137 17.57 -2.63 -8.80
N PRO A 138 16.27 -2.82 -8.51
CA PRO A 138 15.34 -3.29 -9.51
C PRO A 138 15.54 -2.44 -10.76
N PRO A 139 15.63 -3.04 -11.96
CA PRO A 139 15.79 -2.30 -13.20
C PRO A 139 14.84 -1.10 -13.24
N PRO A 140 15.23 0.06 -13.80
CA PRO A 140 14.28 1.15 -14.04
C PRO A 140 13.08 0.60 -14.84
N GLY A 141 11.90 0.53 -14.21
CA GLY A 141 10.70 -0.07 -14.81
C GLY A 141 10.39 -1.52 -14.39
N ALA A 142 11.22 -2.16 -13.57
CA ALA A 142 10.82 -3.34 -12.83
C ALA A 142 9.77 -2.91 -11.80
N GLY A 143 8.51 -3.22 -12.08
CA GLY A 143 7.49 -3.20 -11.05
C GLY A 143 7.88 -4.11 -9.87
N PRO A 144 7.09 -4.11 -8.79
CA PRO A 144 7.24 -5.14 -7.77
C PRO A 144 7.36 -6.51 -8.43
N PRO A 145 8.12 -7.46 -7.84
CA PRO A 145 7.98 -8.85 -8.22
C PRO A 145 6.47 -9.16 -8.23
N ARG A 146 5.96 -9.57 -9.39
CA ARG A 146 4.55 -9.95 -9.51
C ARG A 146 4.28 -10.97 -8.41
N PRO A 147 3.09 -10.94 -7.77
CA PRO A 147 2.67 -12.06 -6.94
C PRO A 147 2.95 -13.34 -7.74
N PRO A 148 3.58 -14.37 -7.15
CA PRO A 148 3.80 -15.63 -7.85
C PRO A 148 2.49 -16.03 -8.48
N ASP A 149 2.54 -16.43 -9.76
CA ASP A 149 1.32 -16.86 -10.44
C ASP A 149 0.70 -17.98 -9.59
N ARG A 150 -0.62 -18.14 -9.58
CA ARG A 150 -1.26 -19.13 -8.67
C ARG A 150 -0.73 -20.55 -8.90
N SER A 151 -0.11 -20.81 -10.05
CA SER A 151 0.63 -22.03 -10.41
C SER A 151 2.06 -22.14 -9.87
N GLU A 152 2.63 -21.08 -9.33
CA GLU A 152 3.99 -21.00 -8.76
C GLU A 152 4.00 -20.99 -7.23
N ALA A 153 2.83 -20.91 -6.58
CA ALA A 153 2.73 -21.13 -5.14
C ALA A 153 3.17 -22.58 -4.83
N PRO A 154 4.00 -22.81 -3.80
CA PRO A 154 4.34 -24.15 -3.35
C PRO A 154 3.03 -24.93 -3.13
N ASP A 155 2.95 -26.12 -3.72
CA ASP A 155 1.83 -27.03 -3.55
C ASP A 155 1.85 -27.56 -2.10
N ASP A 156 1.39 -26.73 -1.17
CA ASP A 156 1.21 -27.05 0.24
C ASP A 156 -0.05 -27.93 0.39
N GLY A 157 -0.08 -29.04 -0.33
CA GLY A 157 -1.09 -30.07 -0.18
C GLY A 157 -0.96 -30.74 1.18
N PRO A 158 -2.07 -31.04 1.89
CA PRO A 158 -2.00 -31.77 3.14
C PRO A 158 -1.56 -33.22 2.85
N GLY A 159 -0.32 -33.53 3.22
CA GLY A 159 0.22 -34.90 3.27
C GLY A 159 -0.30 -35.70 4.44
#